data_AF-A0A1B8AQW3-F1
#
_entry.id   AF-A0A1B8AQW3-F1
#
_cell.length_a   1.000
_cell.length_b   1.000
_cell.length_c   1.000
_cell.angle_alpha   90.00
_cell.angle_beta   90.00
_cell.angle_gamma   90.00
#
_symmetry.space_group_name_H-M   'P 1'
#
loop_
_entity.id
_entity.type
_entity.pdbx_description
1 polymer ?
#
loop_
_entity_poly.entity_id
_entity_poly.type
_entity_poly.pdbx_seq_one_letter_code
_entity_poly.pdbx_strand_id
1 'polypeptide(L)'
;MSPGYIVQCRYDKHGLGQRHNNFASHEACSAMCEANQRDVCFYNAAIKLVQEEEDPFVDEEDLFAQTCEEERDGLETQTNDLRENLDRCHADLEAASNSGDSTVTPPLSPPTCGVVNWSVGYYDAKHGINIENCRKTCAADSRCVSSSANEETTGAINCHLYDKETADIPDKTHTNFVRYYMRCR
;
A
#
# COMPACT_ATOMS: atom_id res chain seq x y z
N MET A 1 -32.99 -15.06 34.55
CA MET A 1 -32.41 -13.93 33.80
C MET A 1 -31.51 -13.18 34.76
N SER A 2 -30.21 -13.08 34.45
CA SER A 2 -29.30 -12.27 35.26
C SER A 2 -29.55 -10.79 34.91
N PRO A 3 -29.93 -9.93 35.88
CA PRO A 3 -30.10 -8.50 35.62
C PRO A 3 -28.75 -7.91 35.17
N GLY A 4 -28.73 -7.10 34.10
CA GLY A 4 -27.54 -6.37 33.66
C GLY A 4 -26.69 -7.01 32.54
N TYR A 5 -27.19 -8.07 31.89
CA TYR A 5 -26.50 -8.69 30.76
C TYR A 5 -27.33 -8.59 29.47
N ILE A 6 -26.70 -8.13 28.38
CA ILE A 6 -27.30 -8.15 27.03
C ILE A 6 -26.71 -9.33 26.27
N VAL A 7 -27.57 -10.28 25.89
CA VAL A 7 -27.23 -11.34 24.95
C VAL A 7 -27.63 -10.89 23.55
N GLN A 8 -26.69 -10.90 22.62
CA GLN A 8 -26.91 -10.50 21.23
C GLN A 8 -26.92 -11.73 20.32
N CYS A 9 -28.10 -12.04 19.78
CA CYS A 9 -28.30 -13.05 18.73
C CYS A 9 -28.24 -12.30 17.37
N ARG A 10 -27.34 -12.72 16.46
CA ARG A 10 -27.25 -12.17 15.09
C ARG A 10 -27.56 -13.24 14.05
N TYR A 11 -28.26 -12.84 13.00
CA TYR A 11 -28.52 -13.65 11.80
C TYR A 11 -27.60 -13.22 10.66
N ASP A 12 -27.33 -14.18 9.77
CA ASP A 12 -26.54 -14.04 8.54
C ASP A 12 -25.04 -13.79 8.77
N LYS A 13 -24.21 -14.52 8.00
CA LYS A 13 -22.74 -14.51 8.09
C LYS A 13 -22.10 -13.13 7.86
N HIS A 14 -22.88 -12.19 7.32
CA HIS A 14 -22.45 -10.84 6.94
C HIS A 14 -22.92 -9.74 7.90
N GLY A 15 -23.56 -10.08 9.04
CA GLY A 15 -23.84 -9.11 10.10
C GLY A 15 -24.91 -8.05 9.79
N LEU A 16 -25.70 -8.24 8.73
CA LEU A 16 -26.82 -7.37 8.34
C LEU A 16 -28.16 -7.73 9.03
N GLY A 17 -28.16 -8.73 9.92
CA GLY A 17 -29.36 -9.24 10.58
C GLY A 17 -29.94 -8.31 11.66
N GLN A 18 -31.23 -8.48 11.93
CA GLN A 18 -31.91 -7.85 13.07
C GLN A 18 -31.29 -8.29 14.40
N ARG A 19 -31.09 -7.32 15.30
CA ARG A 19 -30.58 -7.55 16.65
C ARG A 19 -31.76 -7.80 17.60
N HIS A 20 -31.71 -8.92 18.31
CA HIS A 20 -32.64 -9.22 19.39
C HIS A 20 -31.88 -9.25 20.71
N ASN A 21 -32.45 -8.60 21.72
CA ASN A 21 -31.89 -8.51 23.07
C ASN A 21 -32.74 -9.38 24.03
N ASN A 22 -32.21 -9.67 25.22
CA ASN A 22 -32.90 -10.35 26.33
C ASN A 22 -33.13 -11.88 26.19
N PHE A 23 -32.21 -12.62 25.56
CA PHE A 23 -32.25 -14.08 25.63
C PHE A 23 -31.72 -14.59 26.96
N ALA A 24 -32.44 -15.54 27.56
CA ALA A 24 -32.04 -16.16 28.80
C ALA A 24 -30.94 -17.23 28.62
N SER A 25 -30.79 -17.81 27.42
CA SER A 25 -29.83 -18.88 27.13
C SER A 25 -29.51 -19.01 25.63
N HIS A 26 -28.47 -19.78 25.31
CA HIS A 26 -28.14 -20.17 23.93
C HIS A 26 -29.27 -20.95 23.26
N GLU A 27 -29.92 -21.87 23.98
CA GLU A 27 -31.06 -22.66 23.49
C GLU A 27 -32.24 -21.77 23.06
N ALA A 28 -32.52 -20.69 23.80
CA ALA A 28 -33.57 -19.74 23.43
C ALA A 28 -33.25 -18.97 22.13
N CYS A 29 -31.97 -18.65 21.87
CA CYS A 29 -31.53 -18.04 20.60
C CYS A 29 -31.61 -19.07 19.45
N SER A 30 -31.22 -20.33 19.68
CA SER A 30 -31.33 -21.42 18.69
C SER A 30 -32.77 -21.69 18.27
N ALA A 31 -33.69 -21.82 19.24
CA ALA A 31 -35.11 -22.08 18.98
C ALA A 31 -35.76 -20.97 18.12
N MET A 32 -35.31 -19.71 18.26
CA MET A 32 -35.81 -18.64 17.42
C MET A 32 -35.30 -18.73 15.98
N CYS A 33 -34.04 -19.11 15.77
CA CYS A 33 -33.54 -19.30 14.40
C CYS A 33 -34.27 -20.41 13.67
N GLU A 34 -34.54 -21.54 14.36
CA GLU A 34 -35.32 -22.65 13.82
C GLU A 34 -36.72 -22.21 13.41
N ALA A 35 -37.40 -21.43 14.27
CA ALA A 35 -38.73 -20.88 13.96
C ALA A 35 -38.74 -19.95 12.73
N ASN A 36 -37.61 -19.33 12.41
CA ASN A 36 -37.45 -18.44 11.25
C ASN A 36 -36.75 -19.10 10.05
N GLN A 37 -36.53 -20.42 10.08
CA GLN A 37 -35.87 -21.19 9.01
C GLN A 37 -34.48 -20.63 8.63
N ARG A 38 -33.64 -20.31 9.64
CA ARG A 38 -32.28 -19.80 9.42
C ARG A 38 -31.20 -20.78 9.89
N ASP A 39 -30.19 -20.98 9.05
CA ASP A 39 -29.12 -21.99 9.26
C ASP A 39 -27.99 -21.53 10.20
N VAL A 40 -27.86 -20.24 10.52
CA VAL A 40 -26.74 -19.72 11.33
C VAL A 40 -27.22 -18.75 12.40
N CYS A 41 -27.02 -19.12 13.66
CA CYS A 41 -27.17 -18.24 14.82
C CYS A 41 -25.80 -17.96 15.42
N PHE A 42 -25.45 -16.70 15.59
CA PHE A 42 -24.28 -16.34 16.40
C PHE A 42 -24.74 -15.88 17.79
N TYR A 43 -24.34 -16.62 18.82
CA TYR A 43 -24.58 -16.30 20.22
C TYR A 43 -23.35 -15.59 20.78
N ASN A 44 -23.49 -14.30 21.10
CA ASN A 44 -22.49 -13.60 21.89
C ASN A 44 -22.78 -13.83 23.37
N ALA A 45 -21.79 -14.37 24.09
CA ALA A 45 -21.89 -14.50 25.54
C ALA A 45 -22.14 -13.14 26.18
N ALA A 46 -22.89 -13.19 27.27
CA ALA A 46 -23.33 -12.05 28.05
C ALA A 46 -22.16 -11.10 28.39
N ILE A 47 -22.18 -9.90 27.83
CA ILE A 47 -21.26 -8.82 28.24
C ILE A 47 -21.86 -8.18 29.48
N LYS A 48 -21.12 -8.19 30.59
CA LYS A 48 -21.51 -7.47 31.80
C LYS A 48 -21.46 -5.98 31.46
N LEU A 49 -22.60 -5.31 31.47
CA LEU A 49 -22.60 -3.85 31.44
C LEU A 49 -21.95 -3.41 32.75
N VAL A 50 -20.73 -2.89 32.65
CA VAL A 50 -20.11 -2.19 33.76
C VAL A 50 -21.01 -0.99 34.02
N GLN A 51 -21.75 -1.05 35.12
CA GLN A 51 -22.54 0.06 35.60
C GLN A 51 -21.51 1.15 35.95
N GLU A 52 -21.54 2.27 35.23
CA GLU A 52 -20.66 3.40 35.46
C GLU A 52 -20.92 3.91 36.88
N GLU A 53 -20.11 3.48 37.83
CA GLU A 53 -19.96 4.15 39.12
C GLU A 53 -19.27 5.49 38.80
N GLU A 54 -19.87 6.60 39.22
CA GLU A 54 -19.37 7.95 38.97
C GLU A 54 -17.88 8.03 39.35
N ASP A 55 -17.04 8.24 38.33
CA ASP A 55 -15.59 8.22 38.46
C ASP A 55 -15.11 9.45 39.26
N PRO A 56 -14.48 9.27 40.45
CA PRO A 56 -13.97 10.37 41.25
C PRO A 56 -12.68 11.00 40.68
N PHE A 57 -12.18 10.55 39.52
CA PHE A 57 -11.05 11.16 38.83
C PHE A 57 -11.50 12.31 37.92
N VAL A 58 -11.57 13.45 38.59
CA VAL A 58 -11.54 14.83 38.09
C VAL A 58 -10.49 15.02 36.99
N ASP A 59 -10.93 15.59 35.86
CA ASP A 59 -10.20 16.48 34.94
C ASP A 59 -8.70 16.21 34.73
N GLU A 60 -8.35 15.07 34.12
CA GLU A 60 -7.09 14.99 33.38
C GLU A 60 -7.40 15.38 31.93
N GLU A 61 -6.82 16.49 31.48
CA GLU A 61 -6.94 17.02 30.13
C GLU A 61 -6.85 15.88 29.11
N ASP A 62 -7.90 15.72 28.31
CA ASP A 62 -8.01 14.66 27.31
C ASP A 62 -6.89 14.83 26.27
N LEU A 63 -5.78 14.17 26.51
CA LEU A 63 -4.61 14.10 25.61
C LEU A 63 -4.96 13.44 24.27
N PHE A 64 -6.15 12.86 24.12
CA PHE A 64 -6.70 12.36 22.86
C PHE A 64 -7.65 13.35 22.18
N ALA A 65 -7.86 14.53 22.77
CA ALA A 65 -8.54 15.65 22.11
C ALA A 65 -7.65 16.38 21.09
N GLN A 66 -6.51 15.78 20.68
CA GLN A 66 -5.95 16.09 19.37
C GLN A 66 -6.97 15.60 18.35
N THR A 67 -7.85 16.54 18.00
CA THR A 67 -9.21 16.26 17.58
C THR A 67 -9.23 15.44 16.30
N CYS A 68 -10.10 14.44 16.23
CA CYS A 68 -10.44 13.78 14.96
C CYS A 68 -10.81 14.77 13.84
N GLU A 69 -11.16 16.02 14.19
CA GLU A 69 -11.42 17.11 13.26
C GLU A 69 -10.14 17.64 12.60
N GLU A 70 -9.06 17.88 13.36
CA GLU A 70 -7.77 18.30 12.81
C GLU A 70 -7.17 17.26 11.86
N GLU A 71 -7.25 15.97 12.21
CA GLU A 71 -6.78 14.89 11.33
C GLU A 71 -7.62 14.79 10.05
N ARG A 72 -8.95 14.95 10.16
CA ARG A 72 -9.85 14.95 9.00
C ARG A 72 -9.53 16.10 8.07
N ASP A 73 -9.38 17.31 8.60
CA ASP A 73 -9.12 18.50 7.80
C ASP A 73 -7.73 18.42 7.13
N GLY A 74 -6.74 17.80 7.80
CA GLY A 74 -5.44 17.47 7.22
C GLY A 74 -5.52 16.48 6.05
N LEU A 75 -6.31 15.41 6.20
CA LEU A 75 -6.55 14.42 5.13
C LEU A 75 -7.29 15.00 3.93
N GLU A 76 -8.27 15.87 4.17
CA GLU A 76 -9.01 16.55 3.11
C GLU A 76 -8.09 17.48 2.31
N THR A 77 -7.22 18.21 2.99
CA THR A 77 -6.19 19.06 2.34
C THR A 77 -5.27 18.22 1.46
N GLN A 78 -4.73 17.11 2.00
CA GLN A 78 -3.87 16.20 1.24
C GLN A 78 -4.58 15.63 0.00
N THR A 79 -5.87 15.31 0.12
CA THR A 79 -6.67 14.78 -0.99
C THR A 79 -6.85 15.81 -2.10
N ASN A 80 -7.09 17.07 -1.73
CA ASN A 80 -7.23 18.17 -2.69
C ASN A 80 -5.90 18.46 -3.42
N ASP A 81 -4.77 18.47 -2.71
CA ASP A 81 -3.45 18.63 -3.31
C ASP A 81 -3.14 17.51 -4.31
N LEU A 82 -3.49 16.27 -3.97
CA LEU A 82 -3.27 15.13 -4.85
C LEU A 82 -4.12 15.24 -6.12
N ARG A 83 -5.35 15.71 -5.98
CA ARG A 83 -6.28 15.92 -7.09
C ARG A 83 -5.78 17.01 -8.03
N GLU A 84 -5.33 18.15 -7.51
CA GLU A 84 -4.78 19.24 -8.33
C GLU A 84 -3.52 18.80 -9.10
N ASN A 85 -2.66 18.01 -8.44
CA ASN A 85 -1.49 17.43 -9.12
C ASN A 85 -1.86 16.48 -10.25
N LEU A 86 -2.91 15.69 -10.08
CA LEU A 86 -3.40 14.76 -11.11
C LEU A 86 -4.00 15.52 -12.30
N ASP A 87 -4.79 16.56 -12.03
CA ASP A 87 -5.35 17.43 -13.07
C ASP A 87 -4.25 18.16 -13.86
N ARG A 88 -3.18 18.62 -13.19
CA ARG A 88 -2.01 19.20 -13.85
C ARG A 88 -1.29 18.20 -14.76
N CYS A 89 -1.05 16.97 -14.28
CA CYS A 89 -0.44 15.92 -15.09
C CYS A 89 -1.29 15.57 -16.32
N HIS A 90 -2.62 15.57 -16.18
CA HIS A 90 -3.52 15.35 -17.30
C HIS A 90 -3.46 16.48 -18.33
N ALA A 91 -3.44 17.73 -17.87
CA ALA A 91 -3.30 18.90 -18.74
C ALA A 91 -1.96 18.90 -19.49
N ASP A 92 -0.86 18.55 -18.84
CA ASP A 92 0.46 18.45 -19.47
C ASP A 92 0.49 17.34 -20.53
N LEU A 93 -0.20 16.21 -20.28
CA LEU A 93 -0.29 15.09 -21.22
C LEU A 93 -1.16 15.44 -22.43
N GLU A 94 -2.27 16.17 -22.23
CA GLU A 94 -3.09 16.70 -23.32
C GLU A 94 -2.35 17.78 -24.12
N ALA A 95 -1.62 18.67 -23.46
CA ALA A 95 -0.78 19.68 -24.12
C ALA A 95 0.34 19.03 -24.94
N ALA A 96 0.98 17.97 -24.42
CA ALA A 96 1.97 17.19 -25.14
C ALA A 96 1.36 16.41 -26.33
N SER A 97 0.12 15.94 -26.20
CA SER A 97 -0.61 15.26 -27.28
C SER A 97 -1.00 16.23 -28.41
N ASN A 98 -1.44 17.45 -28.05
CA ASN A 98 -1.91 18.45 -29.00
C ASN A 98 -0.81 19.32 -29.60
N SER A 99 0.40 19.32 -29.03
CA SER A 99 1.50 20.15 -29.52
C SER A 99 1.98 19.73 -30.91
N GLY A 100 1.60 18.56 -31.42
CA GLY A 100 1.78 18.17 -32.84
C GLY A 100 3.22 18.25 -33.32
N ASP A 101 4.17 18.43 -32.41
CA ASP A 101 5.58 18.59 -32.71
C ASP A 101 6.17 17.20 -32.84
N SER A 102 5.91 16.64 -34.01
CA SER A 102 6.52 15.44 -34.57
C SER A 102 8.03 15.64 -34.84
N THR A 103 8.68 16.58 -34.15
CA THR A 103 10.15 16.72 -34.08
C THR A 103 10.73 16.38 -32.71
N VAL A 104 9.91 15.97 -31.72
CA VAL A 104 10.38 14.99 -30.74
C VAL A 104 10.58 13.70 -31.49
N THR A 105 11.72 13.61 -32.18
CA THR A 105 12.34 12.34 -32.50
C THR A 105 12.46 11.68 -31.14
N PRO A 106 11.64 10.67 -30.80
CA PRO A 106 12.01 9.82 -29.69
C PRO A 106 13.42 9.34 -30.05
N PRO A 107 14.40 9.24 -29.14
CA PRO A 107 15.44 8.28 -29.39
C PRO A 107 14.71 6.94 -29.54
N LEU A 108 14.36 6.60 -30.78
CA LEU A 108 13.62 5.43 -31.23
C LEU A 108 14.55 4.21 -31.22
N SER A 109 15.53 4.26 -30.32
CA SER A 109 16.22 3.09 -29.84
C SER A 109 15.27 2.53 -28.80
N PRO A 110 14.60 1.38 -29.04
CA PRO A 110 13.92 0.69 -27.96
C PRO A 110 14.88 0.65 -26.76
N PRO A 111 14.39 0.92 -25.53
CA PRO A 111 15.27 0.94 -24.37
C PRO A 111 16.08 -0.34 -24.40
N THR A 112 17.39 -0.21 -24.51
CA THR A 112 18.26 -1.36 -24.72
C THR A 112 18.29 -2.12 -23.40
N CYS A 113 17.43 -3.12 -23.30
CA CYS A 113 17.28 -3.93 -22.11
C CYS A 113 18.35 -5.03 -22.15
N GLY A 114 19.11 -5.19 -21.07
CA GLY A 114 20.08 -6.27 -20.99
C GLY A 114 21.36 -6.03 -21.78
N VAL A 115 21.82 -4.79 -21.86
CA VAL A 115 23.13 -4.52 -22.47
C VAL A 115 24.23 -5.05 -21.54
N VAL A 116 25.11 -5.88 -22.07
CA VAL A 116 26.20 -6.56 -21.34
C VAL A 116 27.37 -5.60 -21.12
N ASN A 117 27.10 -4.49 -20.42
CA ASN A 117 28.07 -3.43 -20.21
C ASN A 117 28.00 -2.93 -18.76
N TRP A 118 29.14 -2.98 -18.06
CA TRP A 118 29.32 -2.25 -16.81
C TRP A 118 29.63 -0.78 -17.09
N SER A 119 29.23 0.10 -16.17
CA SER A 119 29.61 1.51 -16.25
C SER A 119 30.02 2.10 -14.90
N VAL A 120 30.76 3.20 -14.98
CA VAL A 120 31.11 4.05 -13.84
C VAL A 120 29.99 5.07 -13.56
N GLY A 121 29.99 5.66 -12.36
CA GLY A 121 29.07 6.75 -12.02
C GLY A 121 27.73 6.30 -11.42
N TYR A 122 27.67 5.12 -10.81
CA TYR A 122 26.57 4.77 -9.92
C TYR A 122 26.61 5.66 -8.67
N TYR A 123 25.43 6.03 -8.15
CA TYR A 123 25.33 6.81 -6.92
C TYR A 123 25.28 5.92 -5.68
N ASP A 124 24.89 4.66 -5.84
CA ASP A 124 24.81 3.69 -4.75
C ASP A 124 25.17 2.28 -5.24
N ALA A 125 25.71 1.47 -4.33
CA ALA A 125 26.04 0.08 -4.57
C ALA A 125 25.54 -0.79 -3.42
N LYS A 126 24.76 -1.82 -3.75
CA LYS A 126 24.30 -2.83 -2.80
C LYS A 126 25.05 -4.13 -3.03
N HIS A 127 25.65 -4.64 -1.95
CA HIS A 127 26.36 -5.91 -1.96
C HIS A 127 25.45 -7.01 -1.41
N GLY A 128 25.63 -8.25 -1.85
CA GLY A 128 24.95 -9.39 -1.24
C GLY A 128 23.53 -9.66 -1.75
N ILE A 129 23.06 -8.89 -2.74
CA ILE A 129 21.70 -9.06 -3.28
C ILE A 129 21.76 -9.70 -4.66
N ASN A 130 20.76 -10.50 -5.02
CA ASN A 130 20.64 -11.07 -6.36
C ASN A 130 20.06 -10.06 -7.36
N ILE A 131 20.01 -10.44 -8.64
CA ILE A 131 19.56 -9.58 -9.73
C ILE A 131 18.09 -9.13 -9.60
N GLU A 132 17.23 -10.01 -9.10
CA GLU A 132 15.82 -9.72 -8.87
C GLU A 132 15.63 -8.66 -7.78
N ASN A 133 16.37 -8.81 -6.68
CA ASN A 133 16.37 -7.85 -5.58
C ASN A 133 17.03 -6.53 -5.98
N CYS A 134 18.03 -6.55 -6.87
CA CYS A 134 18.62 -5.34 -7.44
C CYS A 134 17.56 -4.52 -8.21
N ARG A 135 16.76 -5.20 -9.06
CA ARG A 135 15.65 -4.58 -9.79
C ARG A 135 14.57 -4.03 -8.84
N LYS A 136 14.22 -4.78 -7.79
CA LYS A 136 13.26 -4.30 -6.77
C LYS A 136 13.78 -3.10 -5.99
N THR A 137 15.05 -3.11 -5.62
CA THR A 137 15.70 -1.98 -4.91
C THR A 137 15.68 -0.73 -5.79
N CYS A 138 16.06 -0.85 -7.05
CA CYS A 138 15.95 0.25 -8.00
C CYS A 138 14.49 0.72 -8.13
N ALA A 139 13.54 -0.21 -8.27
CA ALA A 139 12.12 0.12 -8.39
C ALA A 139 11.54 0.89 -7.20
N ALA A 140 12.06 0.67 -5.99
CA ALA A 140 11.64 1.35 -4.78
C ALA A 140 12.30 2.72 -4.59
N ASP A 141 13.39 3.01 -5.32
CA ASP A 141 14.14 4.26 -5.24
C ASP A 141 13.72 5.19 -6.37
N SER A 142 13.12 6.34 -6.01
CA SER A 142 12.68 7.35 -6.98
C SER A 142 13.82 7.99 -7.78
N ARG A 143 15.06 7.90 -7.29
CA ARG A 143 16.26 8.38 -8.00
C ARG A 143 16.80 7.35 -8.98
N CYS A 144 16.41 6.09 -8.88
CA CYS A 144 16.98 5.04 -9.71
C CYS A 144 16.32 5.00 -11.09
N VAL A 145 17.11 5.29 -12.12
CA VAL A 145 16.69 5.25 -13.52
C VAL A 145 17.14 3.94 -14.18
N SER A 146 18.31 3.44 -13.81
CA SER A 146 18.83 2.16 -14.27
C SER A 146 19.64 1.45 -13.18
N SER A 147 19.80 0.13 -13.32
CA SER A 147 20.59 -0.70 -12.41
C SER A 147 21.48 -1.65 -13.19
N SER A 148 22.63 -2.03 -12.64
CA SER A 148 23.48 -3.07 -13.24
C SER A 148 23.86 -4.11 -12.20
N ALA A 149 23.86 -5.38 -12.61
CA ALA A 149 24.20 -6.49 -11.75
C ALA A 149 25.00 -7.54 -12.53
N ASN A 150 25.81 -8.33 -11.82
CA ASN A 150 26.58 -9.41 -12.44
C ASN A 150 25.65 -10.60 -12.78
N GLU A 151 25.63 -11.05 -14.03
CA GLU A 151 24.74 -12.14 -14.49
C GLU A 151 25.38 -13.54 -14.34
N GLU A 152 26.72 -13.63 -14.30
CA GLU A 152 27.45 -14.91 -14.26
C GLU A 152 27.42 -15.58 -12.89
N THR A 153 26.82 -14.94 -11.89
CA THR A 153 26.86 -15.41 -10.49
C THR A 153 25.44 -15.68 -9.98
N THR A 154 25.20 -16.93 -9.59
CA THR A 154 23.94 -17.40 -8.99
C THR A 154 23.76 -16.99 -7.52
N GLY A 155 24.65 -16.14 -6.98
CA GLY A 155 24.73 -15.81 -5.56
C GLY A 155 24.64 -14.31 -5.27
N ALA A 156 25.21 -13.92 -4.12
CA ALA A 156 25.40 -12.53 -3.73
C ALA A 156 26.20 -11.76 -4.79
N ILE A 157 25.58 -10.75 -5.42
CA ILE A 157 26.23 -9.90 -6.43
C ILE A 157 26.31 -8.46 -5.98
N ASN A 158 27.16 -7.70 -6.68
CA ASN A 158 27.20 -6.25 -6.60
C ASN A 158 26.11 -5.69 -7.52
N CYS A 159 25.14 -5.01 -6.92
CA CYS A 159 24.12 -4.23 -7.61
C CYS A 159 24.54 -2.76 -7.58
N HIS A 160 24.58 -2.11 -8.73
CA HIS A 160 24.88 -0.69 -8.86
C HIS A 160 23.64 0.05 -9.35
N LEU A 161 23.31 1.18 -8.70
CA LEU A 161 22.15 2.00 -9.01
C LEU A 161 22.60 3.32 -9.65
N TYR A 162 21.93 3.73 -10.71
CA TYR A 162 22.25 4.93 -11.48
C TYR A 162 21.05 5.86 -11.58
N ASP A 163 21.32 7.15 -11.51
CA ASP A 163 20.35 8.24 -11.68
C ASP A 163 20.25 8.71 -13.14
N LYS A 164 20.80 7.92 -14.07
CA LYS A 164 20.88 8.19 -15.50
C LYS A 164 20.38 7.02 -16.34
N GLU A 165 20.00 7.31 -17.57
CA GLU A 165 19.60 6.30 -18.54
C GLU A 165 20.80 5.49 -19.02
N THR A 166 20.55 4.25 -19.45
CA THR A 166 21.59 3.35 -19.98
C THR A 166 22.42 4.00 -21.09
N ALA A 167 21.80 4.85 -21.93
CA ALA A 167 22.44 5.51 -23.06
C ALA A 167 23.44 6.61 -22.68
N ASP A 168 23.26 7.24 -21.51
CA ASP A 168 24.08 8.39 -21.08
C ASP A 168 25.31 7.97 -20.27
N ILE A 169 25.41 6.70 -19.90
CA ILE A 169 26.48 6.23 -19.04
C ILE A 169 27.60 5.65 -19.92
N PRO A 170 28.84 6.16 -19.86
CA PRO A 170 29.94 5.69 -20.69
C PRO A 170 30.22 4.21 -20.44
N ASP A 171 30.27 3.43 -21.52
CA ASP A 171 30.52 1.99 -21.47
C ASP A 171 31.95 1.68 -21.02
N LYS A 172 32.09 0.68 -20.15
CA LYS A 172 33.37 0.03 -19.85
C LYS A 172 33.25 -1.47 -20.10
N THR A 173 34.33 -2.06 -20.61
CA THR A 173 34.42 -3.43 -21.12
C THR A 173 34.51 -4.51 -20.02
N HIS A 174 33.60 -4.50 -19.04
CA HIS A 174 33.40 -5.66 -18.17
C HIS A 174 32.20 -6.48 -18.67
N THR A 175 32.50 -7.67 -19.20
CA THR A 175 31.55 -8.53 -19.94
C THR A 175 30.61 -9.34 -19.06
N ASN A 176 30.74 -9.28 -17.74
CA ASN A 176 29.96 -10.08 -16.79
C ASN A 176 28.84 -9.30 -16.10
N PHE A 177 28.63 -8.04 -16.47
CA PHE A 177 27.55 -7.21 -15.92
C PHE A 177 26.50 -6.92 -16.97
N VAL A 178 25.24 -7.01 -16.55
CA VAL A 178 24.08 -6.69 -17.36
C VAL A 178 23.38 -5.46 -16.77
N ARG A 179 23.00 -4.51 -17.64
CA ARG A 179 22.24 -3.33 -17.26
C ARG A 179 20.75 -3.48 -17.54
N TYR A 180 19.95 -3.12 -16.56
CA TYR A 180 18.49 -3.10 -16.61
C TYR A 180 18.00 -1.66 -16.48
N TYR A 181 17.20 -1.24 -17.45
CA TYR A 181 16.53 0.04 -17.44
C TYR A 181 15.13 -0.11 -16.85
N MET A 182 14.67 0.84 -16.04
CA MET A 182 13.38 0.76 -15.33
C MET A 182 12.18 0.59 -16.27
N ARG A 183 12.23 1.20 -17.47
CA ARG A 183 11.14 1.10 -18.46
C ARG A 183 11.09 -0.24 -19.21
N CYS A 184 12.03 -1.15 -18.96
CA CYS A 184 12.07 -2.49 -19.57
C CYS A 184 11.21 -3.53 -18.83
N ARG A 185 9.99 -3.16 -18.40
CA ARG A 185 9.07 -4.09 -17.72
C ARG A 185 8.08 -4.71 -18.69
#